data_AF-A0A2V7BK54-F1
#
_entry.id   AF-A0A2V7BK54-F1
#
_cell.length_a   1.000
_cell.length_b   1.000
_cell.length_c   1.000
_cell.angle_alpha   90.00
_cell.angle_beta   90.00
_cell.angle_gamma   90.00
#
_symmetry.space_group_name_H-M   'P 1'
#
loop_
_entity.id
_entity.type
_entity.pdbx_description
1 polymer ?
#
loop_
_entity_poly.entity_id
_entity_poly.type
_entity_poly.pdbx_seq_one_letter_code
_entity_poly.pdbx_strand_id
1 'polypeptide(L)' 'MVDEAQAIMDDKKRLEQYHRINRLWVEEMPAVPLYQQLDLYGVSKRVNWKARSDEVIQAFSMSLRESQ' A
#
# COMPACT_ATOMS: atom_id res chain seq x y z
N MET A 1 -3.16 -19.61 8.58
CA MET A 1 -4.18 -18.56 8.35
C MET A 1 -3.76 -17.55 7.28
N VAL A 2 -2.69 -16.77 7.47
CA VAL A 2 -2.24 -15.82 6.42
C VAL A 2 -1.67 -16.56 5.21
N ASP A 3 -0.85 -17.59 5.43
CA ASP A 3 -0.26 -18.40 4.34
C ASP A 3 -1.33 -19.17 3.53
N GLU A 4 -2.41 -19.58 4.19
CA GLU A 4 -3.54 -20.26 3.54
C GLU A 4 -4.34 -19.29 2.68
N ALA A 5 -4.58 -18.05 3.15
CA ALA A 5 -5.22 -17.01 2.35
C ALA A 5 -4.40 -16.62 1.10
N GLN A 6 -3.06 -16.74 1.16
CA GLN A 6 -2.17 -16.51 0.03
C GLN A 6 -2.22 -17.64 -1.02
N ALA A 7 -2.49 -18.89 -0.60
CA ALA A 7 -2.55 -20.05 -1.48
C ALA A 7 -3.92 -20.28 -2.15
N ILE A 8 -4.99 -19.60 -1.69
CA ILE A 8 -6.32 -19.72 -2.27
C ILE A 8 -6.41 -18.91 -3.59
N MET A 9 -6.64 -19.64 -4.69
CA MET A 9 -6.87 -19.05 -6.02
C MET A 9 -8.30 -18.53 -6.24
N ASP A 10 -9.26 -18.98 -5.42
CA ASP A 10 -10.67 -18.55 -5.48
C ASP A 10 -10.87 -17.23 -4.73
N ASP A 11 -11.22 -16.18 -5.46
CA ASP A 11 -11.37 -14.81 -4.94
C ASP A 11 -12.37 -14.70 -3.79
N LYS A 12 -13.49 -15.43 -3.86
CA LYS A 12 -14.55 -15.33 -2.86
C LYS A 12 -14.12 -15.97 -1.54
N LYS A 13 -13.50 -17.15 -1.63
CA LYS A 13 -12.96 -17.85 -0.47
C LYS A 13 -11.81 -17.08 0.16
N ARG A 14 -10.95 -16.46 -0.67
CA ARG A 14 -9.86 -15.61 -0.21
C ARG A 14 -10.38 -14.39 0.57
N LEU A 15 -11.42 -13.73 0.05
CA LEU A 15 -12.06 -12.59 0.73
C LEU A 15 -12.66 -12.99 2.09
N GLU A 16 -13.37 -14.11 2.16
CA GLU A 16 -13.95 -14.62 3.41
C GLU A 16 -12.86 -14.91 4.46
N GLN A 17 -11.71 -15.46 4.07
CA GLN A 17 -10.58 -15.67 4.97
C GLN A 17 -9.98 -14.36 5.48
N TYR A 18 -9.81 -13.35 4.62
CA TYR A 18 -9.33 -12.03 5.06
C TYR A 18 -10.29 -11.34 6.03
N HIS A 19 -11.61 -11.47 5.85
CA HIS A 19 -12.58 -10.98 6.83
C HIS A 19 -12.45 -11.67 8.19
N ARG A 20 -12.17 -12.97 8.21
CA ARG A 20 -11.93 -13.71 9.46
C ARG A 20 -10.64 -13.24 10.15
N ILE A 21 -9.58 -12.98 9.40
CA ILE A 21 -8.32 -12.42 9.93
C ILE A 21 -8.57 -11.03 10.52
N ASN A 22 -9.29 -10.15 9.81
CA ASN A 22 -9.63 -8.82 10.31
C ASN A 22 -10.47 -8.86 11.58
N ARG A 23 -11.39 -9.83 11.72
CA ARG A 23 -12.18 -10.01 12.95
C ARG A 23 -11.29 -10.37 14.14
N LEU A 24 -10.38 -11.33 13.96
CA LEU A 24 -9.40 -11.71 14.99
C LEU A 24 -8.50 -10.53 15.39
N TRP A 25 -8.12 -9.69 14.43
CA TRP A 25 -7.33 -8.48 14.70
C TRP A 25 -8.06 -7.50 15.62
N VAL A 26 -9.37 -7.33 15.44
CA VAL A 26 -10.19 -6.45 16.27
C VAL A 26 -10.42 -7.06 17.67
N GLU A 27 -10.63 -8.37 17.75
CA GLU A 27 -10.91 -9.08 19.00
C GLU A 27 -9.69 -9.14 19.93
N GLU A 28 -8.51 -9.43 19.39
CA GLU A 28 -7.27 -9.57 20.17
C GLU A 28 -6.53 -8.24 20.39
N MET A 29 -6.92 -7.17 19.67
CA MET A 29 -6.29 -5.83 19.69
C MET A 29 -4.74 -5.83 19.77
N PRO A 30 -4.00 -6.59 18.93
CA PRO A 30 -2.55 -6.57 18.95
C PRO A 30 -1.97 -5.21 18.51
N ALA A 31 -2.71 -4.48 17.66
CA ALA A 31 -2.40 -3.12 17.24
C ALA A 31 -3.71 -2.41 16.83
N VAL A 32 -3.78 -1.10 17.07
CA VAL A 32 -4.94 -0.27 16.71
C VAL A 32 -4.61 0.53 15.45
N PRO A 33 -5.17 0.18 14.28
CA PRO A 33 -5.00 0.98 13.07
C PRO A 33 -5.69 2.34 13.26
N LEU A 34 -4.95 3.44 13.01
CA LEU A 34 -5.48 4.80 13.17
C LEU A 34 -6.12 5.30 11.87
N TYR A 35 -5.29 5.61 10.88
CA TYR A 35 -5.68 6.11 9.57
C TYR A 35 -4.57 5.84 8.56
N GLN A 36 -4.92 5.82 7.27
CA GLN A 36 -3.94 5.78 6.20
C GLN A 36 -3.36 7.19 6.00
N GLN A 37 -2.05 7.32 6.15
CA GLN A 37 -1.37 8.61 6.02
C GLN A 37 -1.44 9.12 4.58
N LEU A 38 -1.64 10.44 4.42
CA LEU A 38 -1.44 11.11 3.13
C LEU A 38 0.03 11.43 2.98
N ASP A 39 0.69 10.78 2.02
CA ASP A 39 2.08 11.05 1.72
C ASP A 39 2.23 12.35 0.92
N LEU A 40 2.88 13.33 1.53
CA LEU A 40 3.16 14.64 0.95
C LEU A 40 4.64 14.73 0.58
N TYR A 41 4.91 15.00 -0.70
CA TYR A 41 6.27 15.12 -1.23
C TYR A 41 6.51 16.50 -1.84
N GLY A 42 7.66 17.11 -1.52
CA GLY A 42 8.13 18.34 -2.15
C GLY A 42 9.00 18.03 -3.35
N VAL A 43 8.58 18.41 -4.56
CA VAL A 43 9.28 18.09 -5.81
C VAL A 43 9.63 19.37 -6.56
N SER A 44 10.87 19.46 -7.03
CA SER A 44 11.29 20.57 -7.89
C SER A 44 10.54 20.54 -9.22
N LYS A 45 10.09 21.71 -9.71
CA LYS A 45 9.41 21.84 -11.02
C LYS A 45 10.26 21.35 -12.21
N ARG A 46 11.57 21.22 -12.01
CA ARG A 46 12.55 20.70 -13.00
C ARG A 46 12.58 19.17 -13.06
N VAL A 47 11.92 18.48 -12.14
CA VAL A 47 11.91 17.02 -12.06
C VAL A 47 10.53 16.52 -12.46
N ASN A 48 10.49 15.61 -13.43
CA ASN A 48 9.32 14.84 -13.75
C ASN A 48 9.29 13.60 -12.86
N TRP A 49 8.46 13.64 -11.83
CA TRP A 49 8.26 12.54 -10.89
C TRP A 49 6.81 12.51 -10.41
N LYS A 50 6.29 11.30 -10.17
CA LYS A 50 4.93 11.07 -9.67
C LYS A 50 4.99 10.20 -8.43
N ALA A 51 4.29 10.62 -7.37
CA ALA A 51 4.14 9.84 -6.16
C ALA A 51 3.43 8.52 -6.44
N ARG A 52 3.85 7.47 -5.74
CA ARG A 52 3.23 6.14 -5.77
C ARG A 52 2.56 5.87 -4.43
N SER A 53 1.59 4.96 -4.41
CA SER A 53 0.82 4.60 -3.22
C SER A 53 1.50 3.56 -2.33
N ASP A 54 2.69 3.09 -2.71
CA ASP A 54 3.42 2.02 -2.04
C ASP A 54 4.57 2.51 -1.16
N GLU A 55 4.55 3.79 -0.75
CA GLU A 55 5.55 4.43 0.13
C GLU A 55 7.01 4.35 -0.39
N VAL A 56 7.21 3.99 -1.66
CA VAL A 56 8.52 3.82 -2.29
C VAL A 56 8.83 5.00 -3.22
N ILE A 57 10.00 5.62 -2.98
CA ILE A 57 10.57 6.62 -3.88
C ILE A 57 11.49 5.92 -4.89
N GLN A 58 10.98 5.71 -6.11
CA GLN A 58 11.77 5.13 -7.19
C GLN A 58 12.57 6.21 -7.93
N ALA A 59 13.83 6.43 -7.52
CA ALA A 59 14.68 7.44 -8.14
C ALA A 59 14.94 7.20 -9.64
N PHE A 60 15.02 5.94 -10.06
CA PHE A 60 15.27 5.57 -11.46
C PHE A 60 14.16 5.94 -12.43
N SER A 61 12.93 6.18 -11.95
CA SER A 61 11.82 6.62 -12.81
C SER A 61 11.71 8.14 -12.91
N MET A 62 12.59 8.89 -12.23
CA MET A 62 12.65 10.34 -12.31
C MET A 62 13.38 10.78 -13.58
N SER A 63 12.89 11.81 -14.25
CA SER A 63 13.61 12.46 -15.34
C SER A 63 13.68 13.97 -15.16
N LEU A 64 14.69 14.60 -15.77
CA LEU A 64 14.74 16.05 -15.86
C LEU A 64 13.69 16.50 -16.88
N ARG A 65 12.87 17.47 -16.47
CA ARG A 65 11.93 18.13 -17.38
C ARG A 65 12.75 19.02 -18.31
N GLU A 66 12.85 18.66 -19.58
CA GLU A 66 13.53 19.49 -20.57
C GLU A 66 12.89 20.88 -20.61
N SER A 67 13.75 21.91 -20.63
CA SER A 67 13.34 23.29 -20.86
C SER A 67 13.00 23.42 -22.34
N GLN A 68 11.72 23.56 -22.67
CA GLN A 68 11.36 24.28 -23.90
C GLN A 68 11.55 25.78 -23.69
#